data_AF-A0A9Y2JU18-F1
#
_entry.id   AF-A0A9Y2JU18-F1
#
_cell.length_a   1.000
_cell.length_b   1.000
_cell.length_c   1.000
_cell.angle_alpha   90.00
_cell.angle_beta   90.00
_cell.angle_gamma   90.00
#
_symmetry.space_group_name_H-M   'P 1'
#
loop_
_entity.id
_entity.type
_entity.pdbx_description
1 polymer ?
#
loop_
_entity_poly.entity_id
_entity_poly.type
_entity_poly.pdbx_seq_one_letter_code
_entity_poly.pdbx_strand_id
1 'polypeptide(L)' 'MLDTTLTGQPTTEQRRLAMAAVKRHAHDSRDETELMAMLGLDHEPAAPHDSLSATELFELFAPLADERADALAH' A
#
# COMPACT_ATOMS: atom_id res chain seq x y z
N MET A 1 -19.01 -1.91 -17.83
CA MET A 1 -18.69 -0.90 -16.81
C MET A 1 -17.96 -1.62 -15.69
N LEU A 2 -16.69 -1.33 -15.47
CA LEU A 2 -15.98 -1.78 -14.28
C LEU A 2 -16.20 -0.69 -13.23
N ASP A 3 -16.91 -1.03 -12.16
CA ASP A 3 -17.17 -0.16 -11.01
C ASP A 3 -15.83 0.28 -10.39
N THR A 4 -15.48 1.54 -10.59
CA THR A 4 -14.27 2.16 -10.04
C THR A 4 -14.51 2.64 -8.60
N THR A 5 -15.01 1.75 -7.73
CA THR A 5 -15.03 1.94 -6.28
C THR A 5 -13.87 1.18 -5.61
N LEU A 6 -12.69 1.22 -6.24
CA LEU A 6 -11.44 0.69 -5.70
C LEU A 6 -10.77 1.72 -4.79
N THR A 7 -11.39 2.00 -3.64
CA THR A 7 -10.73 2.68 -2.50
C THR A 7 -10.37 1.69 -1.39
N GLY A 8 -10.47 0.38 -1.66
CA GLY A 8 -10.08 -0.69 -0.75
C GLY A 8 -8.84 -1.41 -1.26
N GLN A 9 -7.93 -1.74 -0.34
CA GLN A 9 -6.87 -2.72 -0.61
C GLN A 9 -7.50 -4.00 -1.20
N PRO A 10 -6.89 -4.62 -2.24
CA PRO A 10 -7.42 -5.84 -2.83
C PRO A 10 -7.57 -6.91 -1.75
N THR A 11 -8.70 -7.61 -1.74
CA THR A 11 -8.96 -8.67 -0.76
C THR A 11 -7.96 -9.83 -0.95
N THR A 12 -7.78 -10.65 0.09
CA THR A 12 -6.93 -11.85 0.02
C THR A 12 -7.32 -12.76 -1.15
N GLU A 13 -8.62 -12.92 -1.43
CA GLU A 13 -9.09 -13.76 -2.54
C GLU A 13 -8.80 -13.13 -3.90
N GLN A 14 -8.98 -11.81 -4.06
CA GLN A 14 -8.61 -11.11 -5.29
C GLN A 14 -7.11 -11.22 -5.57
N ARG A 15 -6.29 -11.11 -4.51
CA ARG A 15 -4.83 -11.29 -4.60
C ARG A 15 -4.47 -12.71 -5.02
N ARG A 16 -5.10 -13.71 -4.41
CA ARG A 16 -4.91 -15.12 -4.77
C ARG A 16 -5.25 -15.39 -6.24
N LEU A 17 -6.36 -14.85 -6.72
CA LEU A 17 -6.77 -14.99 -8.12
C LEU A 17 -5.78 -14.30 -9.06
N ALA A 18 -5.27 -13.11 -8.69
CA ALA A 18 -4.24 -12.42 -9.46
C ALA A 18 -2.94 -13.22 -9.54
N MET A 19 -2.47 -13.78 -8.42
CA MET A 19 -1.28 -14.65 -8.40
C MET A 19 -1.45 -15.89 -9.28
N ALA A 20 -2.63 -16.53 -9.23
CA ALA A 20 -2.92 -17.68 -10.07
C ALA A 20 -2.96 -17.31 -11.57
N ALA A 21 -3.46 -16.11 -11.90
CA ALA A 21 -3.47 -15.61 -13.26
C ALA A 21 -2.04 -15.34 -13.78
N VAL A 22 -1.18 -14.73 -12.97
CA VAL A 22 0.23 -14.50 -13.31
C VAL A 22 0.93 -15.85 -13.56
N LYS A 23 0.81 -16.82 -12.65
CA LYS A 23 1.40 -18.16 -12.82
C LYS A 23 0.94 -18.89 -14.08
N ARG A 24 -0.31 -18.68 -14.48
CA ARG A 24 -0.87 -19.34 -15.68
C ARG A 24 -0.38 -18.71 -16.98
N HIS A 25 -0.11 -17.41 -16.97
CA HIS A 25 0.13 -16.63 -18.18
C HIS A 25 1.57 -16.13 -18.34
N ALA A 26 2.39 -16.22 -17.30
CA ALA A 26 3.81 -15.92 -17.37
C ALA A 26 4.50 -16.83 -18.38
N HIS A 27 5.37 -16.25 -19.19
CA HIS A 27 6.12 -16.98 -20.20
C HIS A 27 7.19 -17.89 -19.58
N ASP A 28 7.83 -17.41 -18.53
CA ASP A 28 8.84 -18.13 -17.75
C ASP A 28 8.84 -17.65 -16.28
N SER A 29 9.76 -18.21 -15.47
CA SER A 29 9.86 -17.87 -14.05
C SER A 29 10.34 -16.44 -13.78
N ARG A 30 11.09 -15.84 -14.72
CA ARG A 30 11.56 -14.45 -14.59
C ARG A 30 10.39 -13.50 -14.84
N ASP A 31 9.63 -13.76 -15.89
CA ASP A 31 8.39 -13.03 -16.22
C ASP A 31 7.36 -13.15 -15.09
N GLU A 32 7.20 -14.34 -14.50
CA GLU A 32 6.35 -14.52 -13.31
C GLU A 32 6.80 -13.60 -12.16
N THR A 33 8.09 -13.59 -11.86
CA THR A 33 8.66 -12.79 -10.75
C THR A 33 8.47 -11.29 -10.99
N GLU A 34 8.75 -10.82 -12.20
CA GLU A 34 8.59 -9.43 -12.60
C GLU A 34 7.13 -8.98 -12.49
N LEU A 35 6.20 -9.80 -12.99
CA LEU A 35 4.77 -9.51 -12.92
C LEU A 35 4.24 -9.53 -11.49
N MET A 36 4.70 -10.46 -10.64
CA MET A 36 4.33 -10.49 -9.23
C MET A 36 4.79 -9.20 -8.51
N ALA A 37 6.01 -8.74 -8.76
CA ALA A 37 6.56 -7.52 -8.16
C ALA A 37 5.85 -6.24 -8.65
N MET A 38 5.60 -6.13 -9.96
CA MET A 38 4.89 -4.98 -10.54
C MET A 38 3.48 -4.81 -9.97
N LEU A 39 2.84 -5.92 -9.60
CA LEU A 39 1.50 -5.96 -9.02
C LEU A 39 1.50 -5.98 -7.48
N GLY A 40 2.68 -5.99 -6.83
CA GLY A 40 2.84 -6.08 -5.38
C GLY A 40 2.22 -7.36 -4.77
N LEU A 41 2.24 -8.45 -5.55
CA LEU A 41 1.72 -9.77 -5.14
C LEU A 41 2.77 -10.63 -4.45
N ASP A 42 4.03 -10.20 -4.48
CA ASP A 42 5.18 -10.85 -3.87
C ASP A 42 5.30 -10.58 -2.36
N HIS A 43 4.45 -9.70 -1.80
CA HIS A 43 4.43 -9.35 -0.38
C HIS A 43 3.03 -9.57 0.21
N GLU A 44 2.97 -10.05 1.45
CA GLU A 44 1.73 -10.10 2.23
C GLU A 44 1.22 -8.67 2.47
N PRO A 45 -0.11 -8.44 2.54
CA PRO A 45 -0.62 -7.13 2.87
C PRO A 45 -0.12 -6.79 4.27
N ALA A 46 0.38 -5.56 4.44
CA ALA A 46 0.69 -5.06 5.76
C ALA A 46 -0.54 -5.27 6.64
N ALA A 47 -0.35 -5.89 7.81
CA ALA A 47 -1.40 -6.03 8.79
C ALA A 47 -2.04 -4.65 9.01
N PRO A 48 -3.36 -4.55 9.17
CA PRO A 48 -3.98 -3.28 9.51
C PRO A 48 -3.25 -2.74 10.73
N HIS A 49 -2.56 -1.61 10.55
CA HIS A 49 -1.91 -0.93 11.64
C HIS A 49 -2.99 -0.57 12.65
N ASP A 50 -2.71 -0.72 13.94
CA ASP A 50 -3.57 -0.14 14.96
C ASP A 50 -3.73 1.35 14.60
N SER A 51 -4.98 1.76 14.38
CA SER A 51 -5.29 3.14 14.04
C SER A 51 -4.71 4.04 15.12
N LEU A 52 -3.74 4.89 14.74
CA LEU A 52 -3.16 5.84 15.67
C LEU A 52 -4.28 6.70 16.26
N SER A 53 -4.23 6.89 17.58
CA SER A 53 -5.08 7.86 18.25
C SER A 53 -4.78 9.27 17.74
N ALA A 54 -5.74 10.18 17.89
CA ALA A 54 -5.55 11.57 17.52
C ALA A 54 -4.34 12.21 18.23
N THR A 55 -4.02 11.75 19.44
CA THR A 55 -2.87 12.22 20.22
C THR A 55 -1.54 11.73 19.62
N GLU A 56 -1.45 10.45 19.26
CA GLU A 56 -0.24 9.89 18.63
C GLU A 56 0.03 10.52 17.26
N LEU A 57 -1.03 10.81 16.50
CA LEU A 57 -0.91 11.59 15.26
C LEU A 57 -0.39 13.00 15.53
N PHE A 58 -0.88 13.67 16.57
CA PHE A 58 -0.44 15.02 16.92
C PHE A 58 1.04 15.04 17.35
N GLU A 59 1.48 14.06 18.12
CA GLU A 59 2.88 13.92 18.55
C GLU A 59 3.82 13.65 17.37
N LEU A 60 3.39 12.88 16.37
CA LEU A 60 4.16 12.65 15.14
C LEU A 60 4.36 13.93 14.31
N PHE A 61 3.36 14.83 14.29
CA PHE A 61 3.41 16.06 13.50
C PHE A 61 3.88 17.29 14.28
N ALA A 62 3.98 17.22 15.62
CA ALA A 62 4.43 18.33 16.46
C ALA A 62 5.80 18.90 16.04
N PRO A 63 6.85 18.09 15.74
CA PRO A 63 8.13 18.62 15.29
C PRO A 63 8.03 19.40 13.97
N LEU A 64 7.16 18.96 13.06
CA LEU A 64 6.93 19.62 11.77
C LEU A 64 6.16 20.94 11.93
N ALA A 65 5.33 21.07 12.97
CA ALA A 65 4.59 22.28 13.26
C ALA A 65 5.52 23.38 13.81
N ASP A 66 6.47 23.01 14.66
CA ASP A 66 7.46 23.93 15.24
C ASP A 66 8.41 24.48 14.15
N GLU A 67 8.87 23.63 13.22
CA GLU A 67 9.71 24.08 12.09
C GLU A 67 8.99 25.07 11.15
N ARG A 68 7.67 24.91 10.95
CA ARG A 68 6.89 25.86 10.13
C ARG A 68 6.60 27.16 10.85
N ALA A 69 6.48 27.14 12.18
CA ALA A 69 6.32 28.35 12.97
C ALA A 69 7.60 29.19 12.96
N ASP A 70 8.77 28.57 13.09
CA ASP A 70 10.05 29.25 12.98
C ASP A 70 10.32 29.78 11.56
N ALA A 71 9.98 29.00 10.52
CA ALA A 71 10.16 29.43 9.13
C ALA A 71 9.24 30.59 8.68
N LEU A 72 8.15 30.86 9.41
CA LEU A 72 7.24 32.00 9.17
C LEU A 72 7.53 33.21 10.06
N ALA A 73 8.40 33.06 11.06
CA ALA A 73 8.83 34.11 11.97
C ALA A 73 10.13 34.81 11.50
N HIS A 74 10.65 34.46 10.33
CA HIS A 74 11.79 35.08 9.62
C HIS A 74 11.36 35.53 8.22
#